data_AF-A0A9D2K5U7-F1
#
_entry.id   AF-A0A9D2K5U7-F1
#
_cell.length_a   1.000
_cell.length_b   1.000
_cell.length_c   1.000
_cell.angle_alpha   90.00
_cell.angle_beta   90.00
_cell.angle_gamma   90.00
#
_symmetry.space_group_name_H-M   'P 1'
#
loop_
_entity.id
_entity.type
_entity.pdbx_description
1 polymer ?
#
loop_
_entity_poly.entity_id
_entity_poly.type
_entity_poly.pdbx_seq_one_letter_code
_entity_poly.pdbx_strand_id
1 'polypeptide(L)'
;YRKEMEAAKPKIAIDFSGLEQIRRDAAFTRDSLLTEEEEDRAEKKPAGPKGEPEKPAGEPEGTAREPDRMVRESNGMVREPEEPAGEPDGPAEKPAEELPGLDGPHTRILLDLLEGKSPEAEMKAGRLMPSVAADRINEALFDEIGDNVLECDGDAITLVEDYREDILQMLGGNAR
;
A
#
# COMPACT_ATOMS: atom_id res chain seq x y z
N TYR A 1 26.60 12.09 -31.38
CA TYR A 1 25.80 13.18 -30.80
C TYR A 1 25.43 12.83 -29.36
N ARG A 2 26.14 13.40 -28.37
CA ARG A 2 25.83 13.30 -26.93
C ARG A 2 26.33 14.61 -26.27
N LYS A 3 25.53 15.68 -26.25
CA LYS A 3 25.90 16.91 -25.49
C LYS A 3 24.81 17.99 -25.28
N GLU A 4 23.63 17.92 -25.88
CA GLU A 4 22.71 19.09 -25.94
C GLU A 4 21.26 18.80 -25.51
N MET A 5 21.07 17.95 -24.49
CA MET A 5 19.78 17.77 -23.79
C MET A 5 19.86 18.16 -22.31
N GLU A 6 20.71 19.15 -21.99
CA GLU A 6 20.80 19.77 -20.65
C GLU A 6 20.04 21.11 -20.60
N ALA A 7 18.92 21.19 -21.33
CA ALA A 7 18.14 22.40 -21.52
C ALA A 7 17.21 22.69 -20.32
N ALA A 8 17.63 23.66 -19.50
CA ALA A 8 16.79 24.41 -18.56
C ALA A 8 16.07 23.61 -17.44
N LYS A 9 16.79 23.34 -16.34
CA LYS A 9 16.16 23.16 -15.03
C LYS A 9 15.38 24.44 -14.68
N PRO A 10 14.04 24.42 -14.48
CA PRO A 10 13.28 25.61 -14.15
C PRO A 10 13.73 26.15 -12.79
N LYS A 11 14.07 27.45 -12.73
CA LYS A 11 14.47 28.11 -11.49
C LYS A 11 13.23 28.45 -10.68
N ILE A 12 12.85 27.55 -9.77
CA ILE A 12 11.76 27.77 -8.83
C ILE A 12 12.21 28.81 -7.79
N ALA A 13 11.54 29.95 -7.76
CA ALA A 13 11.68 30.94 -6.69
C ALA A 13 10.55 30.71 -5.67
N ILE A 14 10.90 30.33 -4.45
CA ILE A 14 9.95 30.10 -3.36
C ILE A 14 9.90 31.37 -2.50
N ASP A 15 8.70 31.94 -2.34
CA ASP A 15 8.46 33.01 -1.37
C ASP A 15 8.12 32.43 0.01
N PHE A 16 8.76 32.95 1.05
CA PHE A 16 8.58 32.53 2.45
C PHE A 16 7.64 33.46 3.23
N SER A 17 7.06 34.49 2.60
CA SER A 17 6.11 35.42 3.24
C SER A 17 4.96 34.72 3.98
N GLY A 18 4.42 33.64 3.43
CA GLY A 18 3.35 32.84 4.04
C GLY A 18 3.78 31.86 5.14
N LEU A 19 5.09 31.63 5.34
CA LEU A 19 5.59 30.59 6.26
C LEU A 19 5.13 30.82 7.71
N GLU A 20 5.07 32.07 8.15
CA GLU A 20 4.66 32.45 9.50
C GLU A 20 3.14 32.30 9.74
N GLN A 21 2.33 32.38 8.68
CA GLN A 21 0.91 32.07 8.78
C GLN A 21 0.70 30.56 8.85
N ILE A 22 1.36 29.77 7.98
CA ILE A 22 1.30 28.31 7.99
C ILE A 22 1.69 27.74 9.36
N ARG A 23 2.72 28.31 10.02
CA ARG A 23 3.13 27.92 11.38
C ARG A 23 2.05 28.17 12.43
N ARG A 24 1.37 29.32 12.37
CA ARG A 24 0.30 29.66 13.31
C ARG A 24 -0.95 28.81 13.08
N ASP A 25 -1.34 28.61 11.82
CA ASP A 25 -2.51 27.82 11.45
C ASP A 25 -2.29 26.32 11.80
N ALA A 26 -1.06 25.81 11.62
CA ALA A 26 -0.69 24.46 12.05
C ALA A 26 -0.65 24.30 13.58
N ALA A 27 -0.14 25.31 14.32
CA ALA A 27 -0.16 25.29 15.78
C ALA A 27 -1.61 25.28 16.30
N PHE A 28 -2.47 26.15 15.78
CA PHE A 28 -3.88 26.21 16.13
C PHE A 28 -4.62 24.90 15.80
N THR A 29 -4.35 24.29 14.64
CA THR A 29 -4.96 23.01 14.24
C THR A 29 -4.53 21.88 15.17
N ARG A 30 -3.26 21.83 15.59
CA ARG A 30 -2.78 20.88 16.60
C ARG A 30 -3.52 21.10 17.92
N ASP A 31 -3.55 22.34 18.41
CA ASP A 31 -4.10 22.66 19.74
C ASP A 31 -5.62 22.39 19.79
N SER A 32 -6.34 22.55 18.67
CA SER A 32 -7.76 22.17 18.54
C SER A 32 -8.04 20.66 18.43
N LEU A 33 -7.02 19.83 18.20
CA LEU A 33 -7.15 18.36 18.09
C LEU A 33 -6.64 17.61 19.31
N LEU A 34 -5.90 18.29 20.22
CA LEU A 34 -5.41 17.68 21.45
C LEU A 34 -6.54 17.48 22.46
N THR A 35 -6.43 16.41 23.23
CA THR A 35 -7.30 16.15 24.38
C THR A 35 -6.69 16.71 25.68
N GLU A 36 -7.51 16.96 26.69
CA GLU A 36 -7.07 17.54 27.98
C GLU A 36 -5.93 16.72 28.65
N GLU A 37 -5.90 15.39 28.45
CA GLU A 37 -4.83 14.50 28.93
C GLU A 37 -3.49 14.70 28.19
N GLU A 38 -3.53 15.16 26.93
CA GLU A 38 -2.35 15.41 26.10
C GLU A 38 -1.79 16.82 26.27
N GLU A 39 -2.64 17.81 26.55
CA GLU A 39 -2.23 19.18 26.89
C GLU A 39 -1.35 19.19 28.15
N ASP A 40 -1.80 18.56 29.24
CA ASP A 40 -1.05 18.42 30.49
C ASP A 40 0.29 17.69 30.30
N ARG A 41 0.35 16.73 29.35
CA ARG A 41 1.59 16.05 28.95
C ARG A 41 2.52 16.91 28.10
N ALA A 42 1.99 17.88 27.34
CA ALA A 42 2.79 18.83 26.58
C ALA A 42 3.48 19.85 27.51
N GLU A 43 2.78 20.34 28.53
CA GLU A 43 3.32 21.27 29.53
C GLU A 43 4.37 20.63 30.45
N LYS A 44 4.23 19.32 30.76
CA LYS A 44 5.15 18.58 31.64
C LYS A 44 6.46 18.13 30.99
N LYS A 45 6.73 18.46 29.72
CA LYS A 45 8.04 18.20 29.10
C LYS A 45 9.09 19.17 29.66
N PRO A 46 10.22 18.68 30.21
CA PRO A 46 11.30 19.58 30.62
C PRO A 46 11.84 20.33 29.40
N ALA A 47 12.10 21.63 29.56
CA ALA A 47 12.69 22.45 28.52
C ALA A 47 14.05 21.87 28.09
N GLY A 48 14.10 21.35 26.85
CA GLY A 48 15.34 20.85 26.27
C GLY A 48 16.43 21.94 26.24
N PRO A 49 17.71 21.59 26.42
CA PRO A 49 18.77 22.58 26.59
C PRO A 49 18.93 23.44 25.32
N LYS A 50 19.16 24.73 25.53
CA LYS A 50 19.61 25.63 24.45
C LYS A 50 20.94 25.10 23.88
N GLY A 51 20.99 24.87 22.58
CA GLY A 51 22.22 24.45 21.93
C GLY A 51 23.20 25.60 21.75
N GLU A 52 24.38 25.48 22.34
CA GLU A 52 25.63 25.97 21.74
C GLU A 52 26.42 24.76 21.21
N PRO A 53 27.28 24.93 20.17
CA PRO A 53 27.62 23.81 19.29
C PRO A 53 29.04 23.26 19.49
N GLU A 54 29.17 22.00 19.91
CA GLU A 54 30.41 21.22 19.73
C GLU A 54 30.13 19.78 19.25
N LYS A 55 31.03 19.30 18.38
CA LYS A 55 31.17 17.93 17.84
C LYS A 55 32.61 17.47 18.15
N PRO A 56 32.99 16.19 17.97
CA PRO A 56 32.26 14.95 18.27
C PRO A 56 33.17 13.88 18.95
N ALA A 57 32.62 13.02 19.82
CA ALA A 57 33.17 11.70 20.21
C ALA A 57 32.20 11.06 21.23
N GLY A 58 32.01 9.74 21.31
CA GLY A 58 32.47 8.63 20.48
C GLY A 58 31.72 7.36 20.91
N GLU A 59 31.78 6.29 20.13
CA GLU A 59 31.19 4.99 20.50
C GLU A 59 31.91 4.37 21.71
N PRO A 60 31.20 3.52 22.48
CA PRO A 60 31.69 2.15 22.52
C PRO A 60 30.58 1.07 22.38
N GLU A 61 30.90 0.02 21.62
CA GLU A 61 30.25 -1.29 21.70
C GLU A 61 30.29 -1.86 23.13
N GLY A 62 29.35 -2.75 23.49
CA GLY A 62 29.55 -3.58 24.69
C GLY A 62 28.36 -4.40 25.20
N THR A 63 28.16 -5.59 24.64
CA THR A 63 27.71 -6.81 25.35
C THR A 63 26.40 -6.81 26.18
N ALA A 64 25.35 -7.35 25.55
CA ALA A 64 24.62 -8.56 25.94
C ALA A 64 24.04 -8.77 27.37
N ARG A 65 22.79 -9.28 27.40
CA ARG A 65 22.33 -10.53 28.07
C ARG A 65 21.00 -10.37 28.86
N GLU A 66 19.93 -11.01 28.37
CA GLU A 66 18.76 -11.37 29.19
C GLU A 66 19.13 -12.41 30.25
N PRO A 67 18.45 -12.41 31.41
CA PRO A 67 17.52 -13.53 31.63
C PRO A 67 16.23 -13.18 32.40
N ASP A 68 15.10 -13.65 31.86
CA ASP A 68 14.13 -14.59 32.47
C ASP A 68 13.72 -14.43 33.97
N ARG A 69 12.39 -14.50 34.21
CA ARG A 69 11.67 -14.88 35.47
C ARG A 69 11.29 -13.74 36.45
N MET A 70 10.11 -13.75 37.11
CA MET A 70 9.00 -14.74 37.17
C MET A 70 7.67 -14.08 37.61
N VAL A 71 6.53 -14.64 37.14
CA VAL A 71 5.14 -14.67 37.68
C VAL A 71 4.78 -13.85 38.95
N ARG A 72 3.54 -13.31 39.10
CA ARG A 72 2.34 -14.14 39.40
C ARG A 72 0.98 -13.39 39.42
N GLU A 73 -0.08 -14.13 39.03
CA GLU A 73 -1.54 -14.00 39.24
C GLU A 73 -2.04 -12.85 40.18
N SER A 74 -3.14 -12.13 39.92
CA SER A 74 -4.54 -12.64 39.85
C SER A 74 -5.51 -11.48 39.49
N ASN A 75 -6.78 -11.64 39.07
CA ASN A 75 -7.54 -12.70 38.37
C ASN A 75 -8.98 -12.18 38.10
N GLY A 76 -9.64 -12.57 37.00
CA GLY A 76 -11.11 -12.63 36.89
C GLY A 76 -11.85 -11.57 36.05
N MET A 77 -12.23 -11.95 34.83
CA MET A 77 -13.63 -11.84 34.39
C MET A 77 -14.00 -13.10 33.60
N VAL A 78 -15.24 -13.56 33.73
CA VAL A 78 -15.67 -14.90 33.35
C VAL A 78 -16.74 -14.89 32.25
N ARG A 79 -16.57 -15.81 31.29
CA ARG A 79 -17.62 -16.60 30.60
C ARG A 79 -18.48 -15.91 29.52
N GLU A 80 -18.13 -16.25 28.28
CA GLU A 80 -19.01 -16.87 27.25
C GLU A 80 -20.11 -17.80 27.83
N PRO A 81 -21.23 -18.08 27.13
CA PRO A 81 -21.32 -18.42 25.69
C PRO A 81 -22.58 -17.79 25.02
N GLU A 82 -23.11 -18.14 23.82
CA GLU A 82 -23.00 -19.30 22.91
C GLU A 82 -23.11 -18.87 21.43
N GLU A 83 -22.51 -19.63 20.50
CA GLU A 83 -23.08 -19.75 19.15
C GLU A 83 -24.31 -20.67 19.19
N PRO A 84 -25.26 -20.52 18.24
CA PRO A 84 -25.26 -21.55 17.21
C PRO A 84 -25.55 -21.06 15.78
N ALA A 85 -24.76 -21.60 14.86
CA ALA A 85 -25.11 -22.11 13.52
C ALA A 85 -26.33 -21.52 12.79
N GLY A 86 -26.10 -21.01 11.58
CA GLY A 86 -27.16 -20.73 10.61
C GLY A 86 -26.71 -20.01 9.35
N GLU A 87 -26.07 -20.72 8.43
CA GLU A 87 -26.23 -20.38 7.01
C GLU A 87 -27.72 -20.44 6.65
N PRO A 88 -28.19 -19.52 5.80
CA PRO A 88 -28.71 -20.05 4.55
C PRO A 88 -28.10 -19.36 3.34
N ASP A 89 -27.57 -20.21 2.46
CA ASP A 89 -27.83 -20.22 1.03
C ASP A 89 -28.10 -18.86 0.34
N GLY A 90 -27.11 -18.43 -0.42
CA GLY A 90 -27.25 -17.38 -1.41
C GLY A 90 -26.03 -17.22 -2.31
N PRO A 91 -25.48 -18.31 -2.91
CA PRO A 91 -24.53 -18.12 -4.01
C PRO A 91 -25.28 -17.39 -5.13
N ALA A 92 -24.91 -16.15 -5.39
CA ALA A 92 -25.31 -15.47 -6.61
C ALA A 92 -24.61 -16.19 -7.76
N GLU A 93 -25.28 -17.18 -8.35
CA GLU A 93 -24.77 -17.93 -9.50
C GLU A 93 -24.36 -16.94 -10.59
N LYS A 94 -23.09 -17.05 -10.98
CA LYS A 94 -22.50 -16.28 -12.07
C LYS A 94 -23.34 -16.50 -13.33
N PRO A 95 -23.65 -15.46 -14.13
CA PRO A 95 -23.65 -15.65 -15.58
C PRO A 95 -22.27 -16.20 -15.93
N ALA A 96 -22.21 -17.38 -16.54
CA ALA A 96 -20.95 -18.02 -16.86
C ALA A 96 -20.14 -17.20 -17.89
N GLU A 97 -18.83 -17.46 -17.93
CA GLU A 97 -17.89 -16.99 -18.98
C GLU A 97 -17.34 -15.55 -18.87
N GLU A 98 -16.97 -15.14 -17.65
CA GLU A 98 -15.89 -14.15 -17.40
C GLU A 98 -15.17 -14.54 -16.08
N LEU A 99 -13.88 -14.21 -15.93
CA LEU A 99 -13.11 -14.51 -14.70
C LEU A 99 -13.82 -13.88 -13.48
N PRO A 100 -14.06 -14.63 -12.39
CA PRO A 100 -14.85 -14.14 -11.27
C PRO A 100 -14.19 -12.92 -10.62
N GLY A 101 -14.86 -11.76 -10.69
CA GLY A 101 -14.38 -10.51 -10.12
C GLY A 101 -13.60 -9.61 -11.08
N LEU A 102 -13.28 -10.07 -12.30
CA LEU A 102 -12.51 -9.29 -13.26
C LEU A 102 -13.40 -8.51 -14.23
N ASP A 103 -13.40 -7.18 -14.13
CA ASP A 103 -14.20 -6.32 -15.01
C ASP A 103 -13.71 -6.42 -16.47
N GLY A 104 -14.64 -6.43 -17.45
CA GLY A 104 -14.34 -6.52 -18.89
C GLY A 104 -13.12 -5.75 -19.45
N PRO A 105 -12.82 -4.48 -19.09
CA PRO A 105 -11.60 -3.82 -19.56
C PRO A 105 -10.30 -4.43 -19.00
N HIS A 106 -10.32 -4.97 -17.78
CA HIS A 106 -9.18 -5.68 -17.18
C HIS A 106 -9.00 -7.06 -17.82
N THR A 107 -10.10 -7.76 -18.14
CA THR A 107 -10.06 -9.02 -18.91
C THR A 107 -9.45 -8.82 -20.30
N ARG A 108 -9.71 -7.68 -20.97
CA ARG A 108 -9.04 -7.33 -22.23
C ARG A 108 -7.54 -7.08 -22.08
N ILE A 109 -7.13 -6.35 -21.04
CA ILE A 109 -5.70 -6.11 -20.74
C ILE A 109 -4.98 -7.45 -20.55
N LEU A 110 -5.58 -8.38 -19.80
CA LEU A 110 -5.04 -9.72 -19.58
C LEU A 110 -4.97 -10.53 -20.89
N LEU A 111 -6.01 -10.51 -21.72
CA LEU A 111 -6.02 -11.17 -23.04
C LEU A 111 -4.98 -10.61 -24.00
N ASP A 112 -4.82 -9.29 -24.08
CA ASP A 112 -3.80 -8.66 -24.93
C ASP A 112 -2.39 -9.04 -24.46
N LEU A 113 -2.14 -9.10 -23.14
CA LEU A 113 -0.88 -9.59 -22.57
C LEU A 113 -0.62 -11.07 -22.89
N LEU A 114 -1.64 -11.94 -22.79
CA LEU A 114 -1.56 -13.35 -23.19
C LEU A 114 -1.28 -13.51 -24.70
N GLU A 115 -1.81 -12.63 -25.55
CA GLU A 115 -1.49 -12.59 -26.98
C GLU A 115 -0.11 -11.94 -27.29
N GLY A 116 0.59 -11.40 -26.29
CA GLY A 116 1.89 -10.74 -26.46
C GLY A 116 1.79 -9.32 -27.05
N LYS A 117 0.63 -8.69 -26.95
CA LYS A 117 0.40 -7.28 -27.33
C LYS A 117 0.66 -6.35 -26.14
N SER A 118 0.92 -5.08 -26.43
CA SER A 118 1.06 -4.02 -25.43
C SER A 118 -0.32 -3.55 -24.92
N PRO A 119 -0.65 -3.68 -23.62
CA PRO A 119 -1.95 -3.25 -23.08
C PRO A 119 -2.08 -1.71 -22.99
N GLU A 120 -0.98 -0.95 -23.14
CA GLU A 120 -0.93 0.51 -23.08
C GLU A 120 -2.05 1.20 -23.89
N ALA A 121 -2.40 0.64 -25.06
CA ALA A 121 -3.43 1.20 -25.94
C ALA A 121 -4.83 1.12 -25.32
N GLU A 122 -5.23 -0.04 -24.80
CA GLU A 122 -6.54 -0.25 -24.17
C GLU A 122 -6.62 0.48 -22.82
N MET A 123 -5.53 0.48 -22.05
CA MET A 123 -5.42 1.22 -20.79
C MET A 123 -5.59 2.73 -21.00
N LYS A 124 -4.93 3.29 -22.02
CA LYS A 124 -5.03 4.70 -22.39
C LYS A 124 -6.40 5.08 -22.96
N ALA A 125 -7.05 4.16 -23.68
CA ALA A 125 -8.44 4.32 -24.12
C ALA A 125 -9.41 4.32 -22.93
N GLY A 126 -9.22 3.41 -21.97
CA GLY A 126 -10.01 3.30 -20.73
C GLY A 126 -9.68 4.34 -19.65
N ARG A 127 -8.60 5.11 -19.80
CA ARG A 127 -8.02 6.01 -18.76
C ARG A 127 -7.66 5.28 -17.47
N LEU A 128 -7.24 4.02 -17.58
CA LEU A 128 -6.82 3.19 -16.46
C LEU A 128 -5.36 3.49 -16.09
N MET A 129 -5.05 3.46 -14.79
CA MET A 129 -3.69 3.59 -14.29
C MET A 129 -3.01 2.21 -14.27
N PRO A 130 -1.75 2.08 -14.73
CA PRO A 130 -1.04 0.80 -14.80
C PRO A 130 -1.00 0.02 -13.48
N SER A 131 -0.62 0.67 -12.38
CA SER A 131 -0.59 0.02 -11.07
C SER A 131 -1.97 -0.51 -10.68
N VAL A 132 -3.01 0.31 -10.79
CA VAL A 132 -4.38 -0.06 -10.39
C VAL A 132 -4.95 -1.20 -11.24
N ALA A 133 -4.64 -1.22 -12.54
CA ALA A 133 -5.05 -2.31 -13.42
C ALA A 133 -4.31 -3.62 -13.10
N ALA A 134 -3.00 -3.55 -12.81
CA ALA A 134 -2.22 -4.70 -12.37
C ALA A 134 -2.72 -5.21 -11.00
N ASP A 135 -2.90 -4.33 -10.01
CA ASP A 135 -3.43 -4.65 -8.68
C ASP A 135 -4.78 -5.36 -8.78
N ARG A 136 -5.70 -4.84 -9.61
CA ARG A 136 -7.05 -5.39 -9.83
C ARG A 136 -7.05 -6.78 -10.50
N ILE A 137 -6.12 -7.00 -11.44
CA ILE A 137 -5.97 -8.31 -12.10
C ILE A 137 -5.30 -9.31 -11.15
N ASN A 138 -4.27 -8.88 -10.41
CA ASN A 138 -3.60 -9.70 -9.40
C ASN A 138 -4.59 -10.12 -8.30
N GLU A 139 -5.36 -9.18 -7.73
CA GLU A 139 -6.40 -9.46 -6.72
C GLU A 139 -7.41 -10.52 -7.20
N ALA A 140 -7.88 -10.42 -8.45
CA ALA A 140 -8.86 -11.36 -9.02
C ALA A 140 -8.31 -12.76 -9.30
N LEU A 141 -6.97 -12.92 -9.39
CA LEU A 141 -6.31 -14.19 -9.68
C LEU A 141 -5.57 -14.77 -8.45
N PHE A 142 -5.42 -13.98 -7.38
CA PHE A 142 -4.68 -14.36 -6.17
C PHE A 142 -5.31 -15.54 -5.43
N ASP A 143 -6.63 -15.68 -5.43
CA ASP A 143 -7.32 -16.80 -4.75
C ASP A 143 -7.03 -18.17 -5.39
N GLU A 144 -6.74 -18.22 -6.69
CA GLU A 144 -6.41 -19.47 -7.41
C GLU A 144 -4.89 -19.69 -7.50
N ILE A 145 -4.14 -18.66 -7.88
CA ILE A 145 -2.71 -18.77 -8.20
C ILE A 145 -1.82 -18.52 -6.96
N GLY A 146 -2.30 -17.72 -5.99
CA GLY A 146 -1.58 -17.44 -4.74
C GLY A 146 -0.38 -16.48 -4.86
N ASP A 147 -0.14 -15.89 -6.04
CA ASP A 147 0.96 -14.97 -6.31
C ASP A 147 0.56 -13.88 -7.33
N ASN A 148 1.42 -12.89 -7.53
CA ASN A 148 1.22 -11.80 -8.49
C ASN A 148 1.51 -12.28 -9.92
N VAL A 149 0.47 -12.33 -10.74
CA VAL A 149 0.59 -12.72 -12.16
C VAL A 149 1.08 -11.58 -13.07
N LEU A 150 0.89 -10.33 -12.66
CA LEU A 150 1.31 -9.14 -13.40
C LEU A 150 2.31 -8.32 -12.58
N GLU A 151 3.42 -7.95 -13.22
CA GLU A 151 4.37 -6.96 -12.73
C GLU A 151 4.05 -5.58 -13.33
N CYS A 152 4.16 -4.53 -12.52
CA CYS A 152 4.00 -3.15 -12.96
C CYS A 152 5.31 -2.36 -12.79
N ASP A 153 5.98 -2.05 -13.91
CA ASP A 153 7.16 -1.17 -13.93
C ASP A 153 6.74 0.26 -14.33
N GLY A 154 6.33 1.04 -13.33
CA GLY A 154 5.93 2.44 -13.48
C GLY A 154 4.66 2.59 -14.33
N ASP A 155 4.86 2.84 -15.64
CA ASP A 155 3.77 3.03 -16.62
C ASP A 155 3.46 1.75 -17.45
N ALA A 156 4.29 0.71 -17.35
CA ALA A 156 4.15 -0.54 -18.11
C ALA A 156 3.66 -1.70 -17.23
N ILE A 157 2.85 -2.59 -17.80
CA ILE A 157 2.45 -3.86 -17.18
C ILE A 157 3.01 -5.01 -18.02
N THR A 158 3.59 -6.01 -17.36
CA THR A 158 4.08 -7.26 -17.97
C THR A 158 3.49 -8.48 -17.29
N LEU A 159 3.20 -9.52 -18.07
CA LEU A 159 2.76 -10.82 -17.56
C LEU A 159 3.97 -11.61 -17.05
N VAL A 160 3.84 -12.22 -15.88
CA VAL A 160 4.80 -13.20 -15.37
C VAL A 160 4.57 -14.50 -16.11
N GLU A 161 5.56 -14.88 -16.92
CA GLU A 161 5.43 -16.01 -17.85
C GLU A 161 5.28 -17.37 -17.14
N ASP A 162 5.74 -17.51 -15.89
CA ASP A 162 5.55 -18.74 -15.09
C ASP A 162 4.06 -19.05 -14.82
N TYR A 163 3.18 -18.04 -14.76
CA TYR A 163 1.73 -18.23 -14.53
C TYR A 163 0.89 -18.15 -15.82
N ARG A 164 1.52 -17.93 -16.98
CA ARG A 164 0.84 -17.84 -18.28
C ARG A 164 0.01 -19.11 -18.56
N GLU A 165 0.55 -20.28 -18.25
CA GLU A 165 -0.11 -21.56 -18.50
C GLU A 165 -1.34 -21.75 -17.60
N ASP A 166 -1.24 -21.43 -16.31
CA ASP A 166 -2.36 -21.50 -15.36
C ASP A 166 -3.50 -20.55 -15.75
N ILE A 167 -3.17 -19.30 -16.10
CA ILE A 167 -4.15 -18.31 -16.56
C ILE A 167 -4.83 -18.78 -17.86
N LEU A 168 -4.08 -19.36 -18.80
CA LEU A 168 -4.66 -19.96 -20.00
C LEU A 168 -5.54 -21.18 -19.68
N GLN A 169 -5.23 -21.95 -18.65
CA GLN A 169 -6.09 -23.04 -18.18
C GLN A 169 -7.40 -22.50 -17.57
N MET A 170 -7.34 -21.40 -16.82
CA MET A 170 -8.52 -20.72 -16.25
C MET A 170 -9.43 -20.11 -17.32
N LEU A 171 -8.87 -19.41 -18.33
CA LEU A 171 -9.65 -18.85 -19.45
C LEU A 171 -10.08 -19.92 -20.48
N GLY A 172 -9.23 -20.92 -20.72
CA GLY A 172 -9.43 -21.97 -21.73
C GLY A 172 -10.26 -23.17 -21.25
N GLY A 173 -10.77 -23.13 -20.02
CA GLY A 173 -11.53 -24.18 -19.34
C GLY A 173 -12.91 -24.51 -19.92
N ASN A 174 -13.11 -24.38 -21.24
CA ASN A 174 -14.30 -24.87 -21.97
C ASN A 174 -14.03 -25.17 -23.46
N ALA A 175 -12.84 -25.64 -23.82
CA ALA A 175 -12.61 -26.28 -25.13
C ALA A 175 -13.05 -27.76 -25.10
N ARG A 176 -14.32 -28.04 -25.46
CA ARG A 176 -14.91 -29.38 -25.50
C ARG A 176 -15.49 -29.72 -26.86
#